data_AF-X1EHF9-F1
#
_entry.id   AF-X1EHF9-F1
#
_cell.length_a   1.000
_cell.length_b   1.000
_cell.length_c   1.000
_cell.angle_alpha   90.00
_cell.angle_beta   90.00
_cell.angle_gamma   90.00
#
_symmetry.space_group_name_H-M   'P 1'
#
loop_
_entity.id
_entity.type
_entity.pdbx_description
1 polymer ?
#
loop_
_entity_poly.entity_id
_entity_poly.type
_entity_poly.pdbx_seq_one_letter_code
_entity_poly.pdbx_strand_id
1 'polypeptide(L)'
;EYKPTEYLYGQDDRVVTQRELEEWLAVNSERLAISTEHRAPVVDSLMLSADYRPPTTDPRAPNIGLQTLKTVVMIQCVGSRDDERPYCSRVCCSQAIKNALKLRELNPKLNIYILYRDMRSYGIKELYYKKAREEGVIFIRYEEESKPEVRNDGGRPKIKVKDLILNRDLLIDTDLLVLSSGIIAS
;
A
#
# COMPACT_ATOMS: atom_id res chain seq x y z
N GLU A 1 -6.85 -12.58 8.71
CA GLU A 1 -5.53 -12.11 8.23
C GLU A 1 -4.57 -12.15 9.40
N TYR A 2 -3.29 -12.47 9.19
CA TYR A 2 -2.25 -12.24 10.19
C TYR A 2 -2.20 -10.76 10.59
N LYS A 3 -1.96 -10.47 11.88
CA LYS A 3 -1.73 -9.11 12.38
C LYS A 3 -0.21 -8.91 12.57
N PRO A 4 0.45 -8.06 11.75
CA PRO A 4 1.89 -7.88 11.82
C PRO A 4 2.38 -7.33 13.15
N THR A 5 3.56 -7.77 13.58
CA THR A 5 4.30 -7.20 14.72
C THR A 5 5.55 -6.43 14.26
N GLU A 6 5.83 -6.43 12.96
CA GLU A 6 6.95 -5.77 12.30
C GLU A 6 6.52 -4.47 11.60
N TYR A 7 7.50 -3.67 11.16
CA TYR A 7 7.31 -2.44 10.37
C TYR A 7 6.43 -1.36 11.01
N LEU A 8 6.46 -1.21 12.34
CA LEU A 8 5.69 -0.20 13.09
C LEU A 8 4.16 -0.36 12.99
N TYR A 9 3.66 -1.53 12.58
CA TYR A 9 2.21 -1.79 12.61
C TYR A 9 1.68 -1.68 14.04
N GLY A 10 0.57 -0.96 14.22
CA GLY A 10 -0.02 -0.66 15.52
C GLY A 10 0.71 0.43 16.34
N GLN A 11 1.90 0.85 15.91
CA GLN A 11 2.68 1.92 16.55
C GLN A 11 2.57 3.24 15.77
N ASP A 12 2.33 3.16 14.46
CA ASP A 12 2.18 4.29 13.54
C ASP A 12 0.82 4.18 12.81
N ASP A 13 0.11 5.31 12.71
CA ASP A 13 -1.21 5.40 12.07
C ASP A 13 -1.15 5.41 10.53
N ARG A 14 0.05 5.62 9.97
CA ARG A 14 0.34 5.55 8.53
C ARG A 14 0.78 4.15 8.10
N VAL A 15 0.81 3.17 9.01
CA VAL A 15 1.13 1.78 8.69
C VAL A 15 -0.13 0.95 8.80
N VAL A 16 -0.60 0.40 7.68
CA VAL A 16 -1.87 -0.35 7.59
C VAL A 16 -1.67 -1.69 6.87
N THR A 17 -2.62 -2.62 6.99
CA THR A 17 -2.63 -3.83 6.15
C THR A 17 -3.30 -3.60 4.80
N GLN A 18 -3.12 -4.52 3.84
CA GLN A 18 -3.84 -4.49 2.57
C GLN A 18 -5.36 -4.50 2.76
N ARG A 19 -5.88 -5.24 3.74
CA ARG A 19 -7.31 -5.28 4.05
C ARG A 19 -7.83 -3.92 4.53
N GLU A 20 -7.08 -3.27 5.42
CA GLU A 20 -7.41 -1.93 5.95
C GLU A 20 -7.37 -0.87 4.82
N LEU A 21 -6.42 -1.00 3.88
CA LEU A 21 -6.41 -0.17 2.66
C LEU A 21 -7.62 -0.44 1.76
N GLU A 22 -8.02 -1.69 1.57
CA GLU A 22 -9.18 -2.05 0.72
C GLU A 22 -10.48 -1.49 1.29
N GLU A 23 -10.69 -1.59 2.59
CA GLU A 23 -11.85 -1.00 3.29
C GLU A 23 -11.87 0.53 3.11
N TRP A 24 -10.72 1.17 3.24
CA TRP A 24 -10.59 2.61 2.97
C TRP A 24 -10.84 2.98 1.51
N LEU A 25 -10.32 2.20 0.55
CA LEU A 25 -10.55 2.43 -0.88
C LEU A 25 -12.03 2.27 -1.25
N ALA A 26 -12.74 1.31 -0.66
CA ALA A 26 -14.18 1.12 -0.91
C ALA A 26 -14.96 2.40 -0.58
N VAL A 27 -14.77 2.93 0.63
CA VAL A 27 -15.43 4.17 1.09
C VAL A 27 -15.06 5.39 0.24
N ASN A 28 -13.80 5.52 -0.16
CA ASN A 28 -13.35 6.68 -0.94
C ASN A 28 -13.75 6.60 -2.42
N SER A 29 -13.83 5.40 -2.99
CA SER A 29 -14.23 5.20 -4.39
C SER A 29 -15.72 5.46 -4.63
N GLU A 30 -16.59 5.05 -3.71
CA GLU A 30 -18.03 5.33 -3.77
C GLU A 30 -18.31 6.84 -3.65
N ARG A 31 -17.56 7.56 -2.80
CA ARG A 31 -17.72 9.01 -2.63
C ARG A 31 -17.33 9.81 -3.86
N LEU A 32 -16.27 9.40 -4.55
CA LEU A 32 -15.86 10.01 -5.81
C LEU A 32 -16.91 9.79 -6.91
N ALA A 33 -17.55 8.62 -6.95
CA ALA A 33 -18.66 8.37 -7.86
C ALA A 33 -19.86 9.29 -7.56
N ILE A 34 -20.21 9.44 -6.27
CA ILE A 34 -21.31 10.31 -5.83
C ILE A 34 -21.04 11.80 -6.14
N SER A 35 -19.79 12.28 -5.98
CA SER A 35 -19.44 13.67 -6.31
C SER A 35 -19.52 13.97 -7.81
N THR A 36 -19.23 12.97 -8.66
CA THR A 36 -19.35 13.13 -10.12
C THR A 36 -20.79 13.11 -10.62
N GLU A 37 -21.71 12.40 -9.94
CA GLU A 37 -23.11 12.30 -10.35
C GLU A 37 -24.01 13.41 -9.80
N HIS A 38 -23.74 13.91 -8.58
CA HIS A 38 -24.50 15.00 -7.97
C HIS A 38 -23.62 16.25 -7.81
N ARG A 39 -23.79 17.19 -8.74
CA ARG A 39 -23.08 18.48 -8.85
C ARG A 39 -23.38 19.43 -7.67
N ALA A 40 -22.98 19.05 -6.46
CA ALA A 40 -23.05 19.88 -5.26
C ALA A 40 -21.66 20.50 -5.00
N PRO A 41 -21.45 21.79 -5.32
CA PRO A 41 -20.12 22.42 -5.33
C PRO A 41 -19.43 22.50 -3.95
N VAL A 42 -20.17 22.28 -2.87
CA VAL A 42 -19.67 22.46 -1.48
C VAL A 42 -18.96 21.20 -0.94
N VAL A 43 -19.40 20.00 -1.34
CA VAL A 43 -18.77 18.73 -0.93
C VAL A 43 -17.42 18.53 -1.64
N ASP A 44 -17.31 18.96 -2.89
CA ASP A 44 -16.10 18.82 -3.69
C ASP A 44 -14.92 19.61 -3.09
N SER A 45 -15.16 20.89 -2.72
CA SER A 45 -14.12 21.72 -2.10
C SER A 45 -13.68 21.22 -0.71
N LEU A 46 -14.57 20.58 0.05
CA LEU A 46 -14.22 20.01 1.35
C LEU A 46 -13.41 18.71 1.16
N MET A 47 -13.83 17.82 0.26
CA MET A 47 -13.12 16.56 -0.03
C MET A 47 -11.76 16.76 -0.70
N LEU A 48 -11.58 17.85 -1.44
CA LEU A 48 -10.28 18.25 -2.00
C LEU A 48 -9.38 19.00 -1.01
N SER A 49 -9.87 19.36 0.18
CA SER A 49 -9.04 20.03 1.18
C SER A 49 -8.01 19.08 1.77
N ALA A 50 -6.81 19.61 2.08
CA ALA A 50 -5.74 18.81 2.66
C ALA A 50 -6.07 18.27 4.07
N ASP A 51 -7.02 18.93 4.75
CA ASP A 51 -7.46 18.58 6.10
C ASP A 51 -8.59 17.54 6.10
N TYR A 52 -9.15 17.20 4.93
CA TYR A 52 -10.22 16.23 4.83
C TYR A 52 -9.71 14.81 5.07
N ARG A 53 -10.30 14.18 6.09
CA ARG A 53 -10.11 12.78 6.44
C ARG A 53 -11.44 12.05 6.25
N PRO A 54 -11.47 10.94 5.51
CA PRO A 54 -12.70 10.19 5.32
C PRO A 54 -13.16 9.61 6.68
N PRO A 55 -14.45 9.78 7.05
CA PRO A 55 -15.06 9.07 8.17
C PRO A 55 -14.91 7.56 7.95
N THR A 56 -14.28 6.88 8.89
CA THR A 56 -14.10 5.43 8.91
C THR A 56 -14.64 4.88 10.23
N THR A 57 -15.30 3.72 10.17
CA THR A 57 -15.67 2.95 11.36
C THR A 57 -14.54 2.01 11.80
N ASP A 58 -13.57 1.73 10.92
CA ASP A 58 -12.34 1.01 11.28
C ASP A 58 -11.33 2.01 11.86
N PRO A 59 -10.96 1.89 13.15
CA PRO A 59 -9.95 2.74 13.79
C PRO A 59 -8.54 2.57 13.19
N ARG A 60 -8.33 1.57 12.33
CA ARG A 60 -7.06 1.30 11.64
C ARG A 60 -7.07 1.70 10.17
N ALA A 61 -8.17 2.25 9.64
CA ALA A 61 -8.15 2.75 8.28
C ALA A 61 -7.20 3.97 8.18
N PRO A 62 -6.51 4.15 7.04
CA PRO A 62 -5.64 5.30 6.81
C PRO A 62 -6.32 6.64 7.13
N ASN A 63 -5.75 7.37 8.09
CA ASN A 63 -6.25 8.69 8.49
C ASN A 63 -5.63 9.81 7.64
N ILE A 64 -5.69 9.64 6.31
CA ILE A 64 -5.07 10.52 5.31
C ILE A 64 -6.04 10.76 4.15
N GLY A 65 -6.08 11.98 3.63
CA GLY A 65 -6.88 12.34 2.46
C GLY A 65 -6.18 11.88 1.18
N LEU A 66 -6.92 11.21 0.28
CA LEU A 66 -6.38 10.66 -0.97
C LEU A 66 -5.63 11.70 -1.83
N GLN A 67 -6.12 12.94 -1.87
CA GLN A 67 -5.52 14.03 -2.64
C GLN A 67 -4.17 14.52 -2.07
N THR A 68 -3.95 14.33 -0.77
CA THR A 68 -2.69 14.70 -0.09
C THR A 68 -1.63 13.62 -0.17
N LEU A 69 -2.04 12.39 -0.51
CA LEU A 69 -1.18 11.24 -0.61
C LEU A 69 -0.25 11.40 -1.82
N LYS A 70 1.07 11.45 -1.59
CA LYS A 70 2.09 11.60 -2.65
C LYS A 70 2.88 10.32 -2.86
N THR A 71 3.13 9.57 -1.79
CA THR A 71 3.90 8.32 -1.85
C THR A 71 3.24 7.21 -1.03
N VAL A 72 3.08 6.05 -1.67
CA VAL A 72 2.66 4.80 -1.02
C VAL A 72 3.73 3.73 -1.23
N VAL A 73 4.08 3.02 -0.17
CA VAL A 73 4.97 1.86 -0.22
C VAL A 73 4.19 0.64 0.22
N MET A 74 4.28 -0.46 -0.52
CA MET A 74 3.66 -1.74 -0.18
C MET A 74 4.72 -2.82 0.02
N ILE A 75 4.79 -3.42 1.21
CA ILE A 75 5.75 -4.50 1.51
C ILE A 75 5.06 -5.85 1.37
N GLN A 76 5.60 -6.71 0.49
CA GLN A 76 5.12 -8.08 0.33
C GLN A 76 5.74 -9.04 1.34
N CYS A 77 5.07 -10.17 1.54
CA CYS A 77 5.54 -11.29 2.39
C CYS A 77 5.70 -10.91 3.88
N VAL A 78 4.83 -10.05 4.40
CA VAL A 78 4.84 -9.69 5.83
C VAL A 78 4.21 -10.82 6.63
N GLY A 79 4.92 -11.35 7.63
CA GLY A 79 4.51 -12.55 8.39
C GLY A 79 4.25 -13.81 7.56
N SER A 80 4.91 -13.94 6.40
CA SER A 80 4.86 -15.14 5.57
C SER A 80 6.16 -15.35 4.82
N ARG A 81 6.41 -16.60 4.44
CA ARG A 81 7.68 -17.08 3.91
C ARG A 81 8.84 -16.70 4.84
N ASP A 82 8.67 -16.99 6.13
CA ASP A 82 9.70 -16.88 7.17
C ASP A 82 9.81 -18.24 7.89
N ASP A 83 10.72 -18.35 8.87
CA ASP A 83 10.97 -19.60 9.60
C ASP A 83 9.72 -20.14 10.31
N GLU A 84 8.85 -19.27 10.82
CA GLU A 84 7.61 -19.67 11.50
C GLU A 84 6.51 -20.06 10.49
N ARG A 85 6.46 -19.35 9.35
CA ARG A 85 5.42 -19.46 8.33
C ARG A 85 6.08 -19.56 6.95
N PRO A 86 6.68 -20.70 6.57
CA PRO A 86 7.45 -20.83 5.32
C PRO A 86 6.58 -20.81 4.05
N TYR A 87 5.26 -20.78 4.19
CA TYR A 87 4.32 -20.79 3.07
C TYR A 87 4.09 -19.39 2.49
N CYS A 88 3.78 -19.35 1.20
CA CYS A 88 3.30 -18.16 0.51
C CYS A 88 1.77 -18.14 0.50
N SER A 89 1.15 -17.04 0.92
CA SER A 89 -0.32 -16.90 0.89
C SER A 89 -0.91 -16.77 -0.52
N ARG A 90 -0.09 -16.70 -1.57
CA ARG A 90 -0.43 -16.67 -3.02
C ARG A 90 -1.37 -15.53 -3.48
N VAL A 91 -1.98 -14.80 -2.57
CA VAL A 91 -2.96 -13.74 -2.86
C VAL A 91 -2.38 -12.34 -2.70
N CYS A 92 -1.43 -12.16 -1.77
CA CYS A 92 -0.86 -10.88 -1.38
C CYS A 92 -0.30 -10.07 -2.56
N CYS A 93 0.44 -10.72 -3.47
CA CYS A 93 0.98 -10.07 -4.66
C CYS A 93 -0.11 -9.52 -5.59
N SER A 94 -1.17 -10.31 -5.82
CA SER A 94 -2.27 -9.89 -6.73
C SER A 94 -3.11 -8.77 -6.13
N GLN A 95 -3.37 -8.82 -4.82
CA GLN A 95 -4.07 -7.76 -4.08
C GLN A 95 -3.30 -6.45 -4.14
N ALA A 96 -1.99 -6.48 -3.84
CA ALA A 96 -1.15 -5.30 -3.91
C ALA A 96 -1.17 -4.64 -5.30
N ILE A 97 -1.07 -5.44 -6.38
CA ILE A 97 -1.16 -4.93 -7.76
C ILE A 97 -2.52 -4.30 -8.03
N LYS A 98 -3.62 -4.96 -7.65
CA LYS A 98 -4.98 -4.43 -7.82
C LYS A 98 -5.16 -3.09 -7.10
N ASN A 99 -4.70 -3.01 -5.84
CA ASN A 99 -4.84 -1.81 -5.03
C ASN A 99 -3.93 -0.69 -5.53
N ALA A 100 -2.73 -1.00 -6.00
CA ALA A 100 -1.85 -0.03 -6.65
C ALA A 100 -2.48 0.56 -7.92
N LEU A 101 -3.06 -0.28 -8.78
CA LEU A 101 -3.78 0.18 -9.97
C LEU A 101 -4.97 1.07 -9.61
N LYS A 102 -5.74 0.69 -8.58
CA LYS A 102 -6.87 1.52 -8.12
C LYS A 102 -6.41 2.87 -7.58
N LEU A 103 -5.35 2.90 -6.79
CA LEU A 103 -4.77 4.14 -6.29
C LEU A 103 -4.27 5.05 -7.43
N ARG A 104 -3.65 4.48 -8.47
CA ARG A 104 -3.23 5.23 -9.68
C ARG A 104 -4.42 5.76 -10.48
N GLU A 105 -5.49 4.98 -10.58
CA GLU A 105 -6.75 5.41 -11.22
C GLU A 105 -7.33 6.64 -10.50
N LEU A 106 -7.34 6.62 -9.17
CA LEU A 106 -7.89 7.70 -8.36
C LEU A 106 -6.94 8.91 -8.25
N ASN A 107 -5.62 8.69 -8.28
CA ASN A 107 -4.59 9.72 -8.30
C ASN A 107 -3.42 9.34 -9.23
N PRO A 108 -3.45 9.78 -10.52
CA PRO A 108 -2.42 9.47 -11.51
C PRO A 108 -1.04 10.08 -11.24
N LYS A 109 -0.89 10.92 -10.20
CA LYS A 109 0.40 11.50 -9.79
C LYS A 109 1.04 10.77 -8.60
N LEU A 110 0.33 9.79 -8.02
CA LEU A 110 0.80 9.08 -6.84
C LEU A 110 2.02 8.20 -7.17
N ASN A 111 3.09 8.34 -6.38
CA ASN A 111 4.23 7.45 -6.45
C ASN A 111 3.91 6.18 -5.67
N ILE A 112 3.96 5.02 -6.33
CA ILE A 112 3.69 3.74 -5.67
C ILE A 112 4.90 2.81 -5.84
N TYR A 113 5.39 2.29 -4.73
CA TYR A 113 6.47 1.31 -4.68
C TYR A 113 5.95 -0.01 -4.11
N ILE A 114 6.23 -1.12 -4.79
CA ILE A 114 5.96 -2.47 -4.29
C ILE A 114 7.29 -3.16 -4.02
N LEU A 115 7.58 -3.41 -2.73
CA LEU A 115 8.77 -4.11 -2.28
C LEU A 115 8.47 -5.60 -2.18
N TYR A 116 9.19 -6.44 -2.91
CA TYR A 116 8.87 -7.87 -3.03
C TYR A 116 10.10 -8.78 -3.07
N ARG A 117 9.95 -10.05 -2.68
CA ARG A 117 10.98 -11.09 -2.94
C ARG A 117 10.80 -11.75 -4.29
N ASP A 118 9.60 -12.32 -4.49
CA ASP A 118 9.18 -12.95 -5.74
C ASP A 118 7.78 -12.49 -6.10
N MET A 119 7.60 -12.01 -7.33
CA MET A 119 6.28 -11.63 -7.83
C MET A 119 5.53 -12.88 -8.30
N ARG A 120 4.47 -13.25 -7.59
CA ARG A 120 3.66 -14.43 -7.93
C ARG A 120 2.31 -14.01 -8.54
N SER A 121 2.34 -13.72 -9.84
CA SER A 121 1.17 -13.30 -10.63
C SER A 121 0.98 -14.24 -11.83
N TYR A 122 0.48 -15.45 -11.61
CA TYR A 122 0.30 -16.45 -12.67
C TYR A 122 -0.95 -16.20 -13.53
N GLY A 123 -0.87 -16.56 -14.81
CA GLY A 123 -1.98 -16.49 -15.76
C GLY A 123 -2.43 -15.06 -16.03
N ILE A 124 -3.74 -14.81 -16.03
CA ILE A 124 -4.32 -13.48 -16.29
C ILE A 124 -3.74 -12.38 -15.37
N LYS A 125 -3.28 -12.75 -14.17
CA LYS A 125 -2.68 -11.83 -13.20
C LYS A 125 -1.38 -11.19 -13.70
N GLU A 126 -0.67 -11.82 -14.64
CA GLU A 126 0.52 -11.26 -15.27
C GLU A 126 0.19 -10.01 -16.10
N LEU A 127 -0.99 -9.97 -16.73
CA LEU A 127 -1.46 -8.78 -17.45
C LEU A 127 -1.64 -7.59 -16.52
N TYR A 128 -2.15 -7.81 -15.31
CA TYR A 128 -2.29 -6.76 -14.30
C TYR A 128 -0.92 -6.28 -13.79
N TYR A 129 0.03 -7.19 -13.61
CA TYR A 129 1.40 -6.83 -13.26
C TYR A 129 2.04 -5.94 -14.35
N LYS A 130 1.91 -6.34 -15.62
CA LYS A 130 2.38 -5.56 -16.76
C LYS A 130 1.72 -4.18 -16.80
N LYS A 131 0.40 -4.12 -16.68
CA LYS A 131 -0.35 -2.85 -16.62
C LYS A 131 0.14 -1.96 -15.49
N ALA A 132 0.34 -2.49 -14.29
CA ALA A 132 0.81 -1.69 -13.15
C ALA A 132 2.18 -1.05 -13.43
N ARG A 133 3.09 -1.77 -14.09
CA ARG A 133 4.39 -1.21 -14.52
C ARG A 133 4.23 -0.11 -15.56
N GLU A 134 3.36 -0.31 -16.54
CA GLU A 134 3.05 0.68 -17.58
C GLU A 134 2.43 1.96 -16.98
N GLU A 135 1.62 1.82 -15.94
CA GLU A 135 1.03 2.92 -15.18
C GLU A 135 2.02 3.60 -14.21
N GLY A 136 3.29 3.19 -14.18
CA GLY A 136 4.36 3.81 -13.40
C GLY A 136 4.52 3.29 -11.97
N VAL A 137 3.90 2.15 -11.61
CA VAL A 137 4.18 1.49 -10.33
C VAL A 137 5.60 0.90 -10.34
N ILE A 138 6.40 1.24 -9.34
CA ILE A 138 7.80 0.83 -9.24
C ILE A 138 7.89 -0.43 -8.38
N PHE A 139 8.55 -1.47 -8.91
CA PHE A 139 8.74 -2.74 -8.23
C PHE A 139 10.21 -2.87 -7.83
N ILE A 140 10.47 -3.02 -6.53
CA ILE A 140 11.83 -3.16 -5.99
C ILE A 140 11.95 -4.53 -5.35
N ARG A 141 12.88 -5.34 -5.88
CA ARG A 141 13.16 -6.66 -5.34
C ARG A 141 14.06 -6.53 -4.11
N TYR A 142 13.72 -7.25 -3.04
CA TYR A 142 14.56 -7.41 -1.84
C TYR A 142 14.82 -8.91 -1.57
N GLU A 143 15.82 -9.21 -0.75
CA GLU A 143 16.19 -10.58 -0.35
C GLU A 143 15.76 -10.87 1.09
N GLU A 144 15.57 -12.13 1.45
CA GLU A 144 15.14 -12.50 2.80
C GLU A 144 16.12 -12.09 3.88
N GLU A 145 17.41 -12.15 3.56
CA GLU A 145 18.53 -11.74 4.39
C GLU A 145 18.70 -10.21 4.45
N SER A 146 18.00 -9.48 3.58
CA SER A 146 18.04 -8.02 3.46
C SER A 146 16.63 -7.45 3.31
N LYS A 147 15.79 -7.71 4.31
CA LYS A 147 14.43 -7.15 4.40
C LYS A 147 14.48 -5.62 4.48
N PRO A 148 13.45 -4.92 3.97
CA PRO A 148 13.36 -3.47 4.14
C PRO A 148 13.37 -3.09 5.63
N GLU A 149 14.04 -2.01 5.99
CA GLU A 149 13.95 -1.43 7.33
C GLU A 149 12.94 -0.28 7.33
N VAL A 150 12.13 -0.17 8.37
CA VAL A 150 11.15 0.91 8.53
C VAL A 150 11.44 1.65 9.83
N ARG A 151 11.61 2.97 9.73
CA ARG A 151 11.84 3.85 10.88
C ARG A 151 10.90 5.04 10.83
N ASN A 152 10.54 5.55 12.00
CA ASN A 152 9.88 6.83 12.12
C ASN A 152 10.41 7.60 13.33
N ASP A 153 11.02 8.77 13.06
CA ASP A 153 11.61 9.65 14.07
C ASP A 153 10.67 10.85 14.39
N GLY A 154 9.36 10.61 14.43
CA GLY A 154 8.33 11.64 14.71
C GLY A 154 7.78 12.38 13.49
N GLY A 155 7.96 11.81 12.29
CA GLY A 155 7.48 12.35 11.03
C GLY A 155 6.79 11.31 10.17
N ARG A 156 7.22 11.22 8.90
CA ARG A 156 6.73 10.21 7.95
C ARG A 156 7.57 8.93 8.08
N PRO A 157 6.97 7.73 7.95
CA PRO A 157 7.75 6.50 7.88
C PRO A 157 8.76 6.57 6.75
N LYS A 158 9.99 6.18 7.05
CA LYS A 158 11.11 6.10 6.11
C LYS A 158 11.44 4.64 5.91
N ILE A 159 11.44 4.22 4.65
CA ILE A 159 11.79 2.86 4.26
C ILE A 159 13.19 2.87 3.68
N LYS A 160 14.05 2.03 4.24
CA LYS A 160 15.35 1.71 3.67
C LYS A 160 15.25 0.33 3.02
N VAL A 161 15.61 0.23 1.74
CA VAL A 161 15.65 -1.06 1.02
C VAL A 161 16.88 -1.10 0.12
N LYS A 162 17.56 -2.24 0.07
CA LYS A 162 18.68 -2.44 -0.83
C LYS A 162 18.17 -2.66 -2.25
N ASP A 163 18.56 -1.82 -3.20
CA ASP A 163 18.35 -2.05 -4.61
C ASP A 163 19.41 -3.03 -5.12
N LEU A 164 18.98 -4.21 -5.55
CA LEU A 164 19.87 -5.27 -6.00
C LEU A 164 20.49 -5.00 -7.38
N ILE A 165 19.89 -4.12 -8.19
CA ILE A 165 20.37 -3.77 -9.53
C ILE A 165 21.49 -2.74 -9.42
N LEU A 166 21.27 -1.70 -8.60
CA LEU A 166 22.21 -0.60 -8.37
C LEU A 166 23.21 -0.90 -7.23
N ASN A 167 22.99 -1.99 -6.50
CA ASN A 167 23.75 -2.41 -5.31
C ASN A 167 23.94 -1.27 -4.30
N ARG A 168 22.87 -0.52 -4.03
CA ARG A 168 22.87 0.60 -3.09
C ARG A 168 21.59 0.66 -2.27
N ASP A 169 21.66 1.32 -1.13
CA ASP A 169 20.48 1.58 -0.32
C ASP A 169 19.62 2.68 -0.95
N LEU A 170 18.33 2.41 -1.07
CA LEU A 170 17.31 3.40 -1.38
C LEU A 170 16.60 3.80 -0.10
N LEU A 171 16.44 5.11 0.09
CA LEU A 171 15.65 5.70 1.16
C LEU A 171 14.38 6.30 0.55
N ILE A 172 13.22 5.84 1.04
CA ILE A 172 11.91 6.25 0.53
C ILE A 172 11.11 6.81 1.70
N ASP A 173 10.82 8.10 1.67
CA ASP A 173 9.81 8.69 2.56
C ASP A 173 8.42 8.33 2.04
N THR A 174 7.57 7.73 2.89
CA THR A 174 6.20 7.37 2.50
C THR A 174 5.16 8.13 3.29
N ASP A 175 4.05 8.48 2.64
CA ASP A 175 2.90 9.04 3.34
C ASP A 175 2.01 7.92 3.93
N LEU A 176 2.02 6.75 3.29
CA LEU A 176 1.32 5.53 3.73
C LEU A 176 2.16 4.29 3.45
N LEU A 177 2.35 3.44 4.47
CA LEU A 177 2.97 2.13 4.35
C LEU A 177 1.90 1.04 4.44
N VAL A 178 1.87 0.15 3.46
CA VAL A 178 0.87 -0.91 3.35
C VAL A 178 1.55 -2.26 3.46
N LEU A 179 1.14 -3.05 4.43
CA LEU A 179 1.69 -4.37 4.70
C LEU A 179 0.80 -5.44 4.06
N SER A 180 1.36 -6.21 3.12
CA SER A 180 0.68 -7.38 2.57
C SER A 180 0.91 -8.58 3.48
N SER A 181 0.09 -8.69 4.53
CA SER A 181 0.19 -9.72 5.55
C SER A 181 -0.22 -11.10 5.01
N GLY A 182 0.38 -12.14 5.58
CA GLY A 182 0.00 -13.52 5.30
C GLY A 182 -1.44 -13.85 5.72
N ILE A 183 -2.06 -14.81 5.03
CA ILE A 183 -3.27 -15.49 5.51
C ILE A 183 -2.86 -16.60 6.47
N ILE A 184 -3.47 -16.59 7.65
CA ILE A 184 -3.38 -17.68 8.62
C ILE A 184 -4.60 -18.59 8.47
N ALA A 185 -4.38 -19.91 8.48
CA ALA A 185 -5.46 -20.87 8.66
C ALA A 185 -5.83 -20.88 10.15
N SER A 186 -7.11 -20.64 10.45
CA SER A 186 -7.71 -20.79 11.78
C SER A 186 -8.22 -22.20 11.97
#